data_AF-A0A6P2AUM1-F1
#
_entry.id   AF-A0A6P2AUM1-F1
#
_cell.length_a   1.000
_cell.length_b   1.000
_cell.length_c   1.000
_cell.angle_alpha   90.00
_cell.angle_beta   90.00
_cell.angle_gamma   90.00
#
_symmetry.space_group_name_H-M   'P 1'
#
loop_
_entity.id
_entity.type
_entity.pdbx_description
1 polymer ?
#
loop_
_entity_poly.entity_id
_entity_poly.type
_entity_poly.pdbx_seq_one_letter_code
_entity_poly.pdbx_strand_id
1 'polypeptide(L)'
;MLKSLWHWLKQLWQRLWGKSPQPQEAVTLPEVVATPQPLTATDYEFMFHQLLEGVAHGWQSQRVEKFFNQVGDRATVTDWVNWISGFGYTVLNSPQPNAELARRLELLAIQTQNIPHVSEVGAISYALSTQLMLRQTGGEVWEYEGPDG
;
A
#
# COMPACT_ATOMS: atom_id res chain seq x y z
N MET A 1 -10.04 17.61 8.75
CA MET A 1 -8.63 17.59 8.29
C MET A 1 -8.43 16.88 6.94
N LEU A 2 -9.44 16.20 6.36
CA LEU A 2 -9.37 15.58 5.03
C LEU A 2 -9.16 16.55 3.84
N LYS A 3 -9.58 17.82 3.97
CA LYS A 3 -9.44 18.81 2.88
C LYS A 3 -7.98 19.19 2.59
N SER A 4 -7.13 19.19 3.63
CA SER A 4 -5.69 19.48 3.48
C SER A 4 -4.93 18.30 2.88
N LEU A 5 -5.28 17.06 3.25
CA LEU A 5 -4.71 15.86 2.61
C LEU A 5 -5.06 15.80 1.11
N TRP A 6 -6.25 16.24 0.71
CA TRP A 6 -6.66 16.24 -0.69
C TRP A 6 -5.89 17.25 -1.56
N HIS A 7 -5.52 18.39 -0.99
CA HIS A 7 -4.71 19.39 -1.70
C HIS A 7 -3.26 18.92 -1.85
N TRP A 8 -2.70 18.32 -0.81
CA TRP A 8 -1.37 17.72 -0.88
C TRP A 8 -1.35 16.49 -1.82
N LEU A 9 -2.40 15.67 -1.84
CA LEU A 9 -2.57 14.55 -2.77
C LEU A 9 -2.51 15.00 -4.23
N LYS A 10 -3.19 16.10 -4.59
CA LYS A 10 -3.08 16.68 -5.93
C LYS A 10 -1.68 17.19 -6.24
N GLN A 11 -1.00 17.82 -5.29
CA GLN A 11 0.37 18.30 -5.48
C GLN A 11 1.37 17.16 -5.63
N LEU A 12 1.19 16.07 -4.88
CA LEU A 12 1.99 14.86 -5.06
C LEU A 12 1.72 14.27 -6.43
N TRP A 13 0.46 14.03 -6.80
CA TRP A 13 0.10 13.55 -8.15
C TRP A 13 0.56 14.49 -9.27
N GLN A 14 0.59 15.81 -9.06
CA GLN A 14 1.18 16.77 -10.01
C GLN A 14 2.69 16.71 -10.08
N ARG A 15 3.39 16.36 -9.01
CA ARG A 15 4.85 16.14 -9.02
C ARG A 15 5.21 14.77 -9.59
N LEU A 16 4.30 13.80 -9.48
CA LEU A 16 4.45 12.46 -10.04
C LEU A 16 3.99 12.36 -11.50
N TRP A 17 3.09 13.24 -11.93
CA TRP A 17 2.61 13.38 -13.32
C TRP A 17 2.91 14.73 -13.94
N GLY A 18 3.89 15.44 -13.37
CA GLY A 18 4.36 16.74 -13.84
C GLY A 18 4.98 16.57 -15.19
N LYS A 19 4.21 16.95 -16.22
CA LYS A 19 4.57 17.04 -17.62
C LYS A 19 6.02 17.48 -17.76
N SER A 20 6.80 16.70 -18.51
CA SER A 20 8.09 17.12 -19.05
C SER A 20 7.97 18.56 -19.55
N PRO A 21 8.83 19.49 -19.09
CA PRO A 21 8.88 20.82 -19.67
C PRO A 21 9.11 20.64 -21.18
N GLN A 22 8.17 21.16 -21.96
CA GLN A 22 8.29 21.26 -23.40
C GLN A 22 9.61 21.97 -23.73
N PRO A 23 10.42 21.46 -24.67
CA PRO A 23 11.73 22.03 -24.97
C PRO A 23 11.58 23.48 -25.43
N GLN A 24 12.05 24.42 -24.63
CA GLN A 24 12.44 25.72 -25.13
C GLN A 24 13.76 25.51 -25.86
N GLU A 25 13.76 25.81 -27.16
CA GLU A 25 14.95 25.85 -28.00
C GLU A 25 16.05 26.68 -27.32
N ALA A 26 17.13 26.01 -26.90
CA ALA A 26 18.50 26.47 -27.07
C ALA A 26 19.50 25.49 -26.40
N VAL A 27 20.50 25.10 -27.21
CA VAL A 27 21.72 24.37 -26.85
C VAL A 27 21.55 22.85 -26.68
N THR A 28 21.98 22.11 -27.70
CA THR A 28 22.27 20.67 -27.68
C THR A 28 23.27 20.34 -26.57
N LEU A 29 22.76 19.92 -25.42
CA LEU A 29 23.44 19.06 -24.45
C LEU A 29 22.81 17.67 -24.56
N PRO A 30 23.55 16.58 -24.36
CA PRO A 30 23.01 15.23 -24.47
C PRO A 30 21.81 15.08 -23.53
N GLU A 31 20.69 14.65 -24.10
CA GLU A 31 19.41 14.40 -23.44
C GLU A 31 19.61 13.38 -22.32
N VAL A 32 19.82 13.86 -21.11
CA VAL A 32 19.79 13.02 -19.91
C VAL A 32 18.33 12.62 -19.74
N VAL A 33 17.99 11.45 -20.25
CA VAL A 33 16.69 10.80 -20.02
C VAL A 33 16.50 10.75 -18.50
N ALA A 34 15.67 11.64 -17.97
CA ALA A 34 15.46 11.73 -16.53
C ALA A 34 14.73 10.48 -16.07
N THR A 35 15.46 9.54 -15.48
CA THR A 35 14.86 8.34 -14.87
C THR A 35 13.87 8.77 -13.78
N PRO A 36 12.68 8.13 -13.69
CA PRO A 36 11.72 8.41 -12.63
C PRO A 36 12.40 8.33 -11.26
N GLN A 37 12.22 9.34 -10.40
CA GLN A 37 12.80 9.31 -9.06
C GLN A 37 12.17 8.16 -8.24
N PRO A 38 12.98 7.31 -7.59
CA PRO A 38 12.48 6.26 -6.69
C PRO A 38 11.56 6.82 -5.61
N LEU A 39 10.68 5.98 -5.06
CA LEU A 39 9.82 6.36 -3.92
C LEU A 39 10.65 6.59 -2.65
N THR A 40 10.37 7.69 -1.95
CA THR A 40 10.88 7.91 -0.59
C THR A 40 10.05 7.14 0.45
N ALA A 41 10.56 7.00 1.68
CA ALA A 41 9.81 6.35 2.77
C ALA A 41 8.42 6.99 3.01
N THR A 42 8.35 8.32 2.94
CA THR A 42 7.10 9.08 3.07
C THR A 42 6.16 8.87 1.88
N ASP A 43 6.71 8.70 0.66
CA ASP A 43 5.88 8.39 -0.51
C ASP A 43 5.23 7.01 -0.36
N TYR A 44 5.99 6.00 0.07
CA TYR A 44 5.42 4.67 0.33
C TYR A 44 4.31 4.72 1.37
N GLU A 45 4.54 5.38 2.51
CA GLU A 45 3.54 5.51 3.57
C GLU A 45 2.24 6.10 3.03
N PHE A 46 2.35 7.21 2.29
CA PHE A 46 1.19 7.84 1.70
C PHE A 46 0.47 6.98 0.67
N MET A 47 1.22 6.38 -0.25
CA MET A 47 0.66 5.58 -1.33
C MET A 47 0.02 4.30 -0.77
N PHE A 48 0.61 3.72 0.25
CA PHE A 48 0.04 2.61 1.00
C PHE A 48 -1.26 3.01 1.69
N HIS A 49 -1.29 4.15 2.38
CA HIS A 49 -2.52 4.66 2.98
C HIS A 49 -3.63 4.88 1.96
N GLN A 50 -3.31 5.43 0.78
CA GLN A 50 -4.28 5.57 -0.31
C GLN A 50 -4.77 4.24 -0.84
N LEU A 51 -3.90 3.25 -0.98
CA LEU A 51 -4.24 1.91 -1.43
C LEU A 51 -5.22 1.25 -0.45
N LEU A 52 -4.92 1.33 0.85
CA LEU A 52 -5.78 0.81 1.92
C LEU A 52 -7.12 1.53 2.00
N GLU A 53 -7.14 2.86 1.89
CA GLU A 53 -8.37 3.65 1.79
C GLU A 53 -9.17 3.26 0.55
N GLY A 54 -8.51 3.07 -0.59
CA GLY A 54 -9.12 2.68 -1.85
C GLY A 54 -9.86 1.35 -1.75
N VAL A 55 -9.21 0.30 -1.24
CA VAL A 55 -9.84 -1.01 -1.06
C VAL A 55 -10.95 -0.97 0.01
N ALA A 56 -10.79 -0.16 1.07
CA ALA A 56 -11.85 0.07 2.05
C ALA A 56 -13.09 0.74 1.45
N HIS A 57 -12.91 1.58 0.42
CA HIS A 57 -13.98 2.25 -0.32
C HIS A 57 -14.41 1.50 -1.60
N GLY A 58 -14.07 0.21 -1.70
CA GLY A 58 -14.59 -0.68 -2.74
C GLY A 58 -13.79 -0.69 -4.04
N TRP A 59 -12.51 -0.30 -4.04
CA TRP A 59 -11.62 -0.58 -5.18
C TRP A 59 -11.60 -2.08 -5.45
N GLN A 60 -11.89 -2.43 -6.70
CA GLN A 60 -11.82 -3.80 -7.21
C GLN A 60 -10.43 -4.09 -7.78
N SER A 61 -10.11 -5.37 -8.00
CA SER A 61 -8.82 -5.85 -8.53
C SER A 61 -8.30 -5.02 -9.71
N GLN A 62 -9.14 -4.71 -10.71
CA GLN A 62 -8.72 -3.90 -11.87
C GLN A 62 -8.17 -2.51 -11.49
N ARG A 63 -8.75 -1.88 -10.47
CA ARG A 63 -8.30 -0.56 -10.01
C ARG A 63 -7.03 -0.66 -9.16
N VAL A 64 -6.89 -1.73 -8.39
CA VAL A 64 -5.66 -2.05 -7.65
C VAL A 64 -4.51 -2.35 -8.61
N GLU A 65 -4.76 -3.16 -9.64
CA GLU A 65 -3.80 -3.43 -10.71
C GLU A 65 -3.35 -2.14 -11.41
N LYS A 66 -4.31 -1.28 -11.76
CA LYS A 66 -4.01 0.03 -12.36
C LYS A 66 -3.14 0.90 -11.44
N PHE A 67 -3.37 0.87 -10.13
CA PHE A 67 -2.54 1.58 -9.17
C PHE A 67 -1.09 1.09 -9.23
N PHE A 68 -0.85 -0.24 -9.19
CA PHE A 68 0.51 -0.79 -9.26
C PHE A 68 1.19 -0.51 -10.60
N ASN A 69 0.45 -0.63 -11.71
CA ASN A 69 0.96 -0.27 -13.04
C ASN A 69 1.38 1.21 -13.14
N GLN A 70 0.66 2.13 -12.48
CA GLN A 70 0.97 3.56 -12.50
C GLN A 70 2.20 3.92 -11.68
N VAL A 71 2.60 3.08 -10.73
CA VAL A 71 3.70 3.36 -9.79
C VAL A 71 4.90 2.45 -10.04
N GLY A 72 4.74 1.43 -10.90
CA GLY A 72 5.76 0.43 -11.22
C GLY A 72 7.07 1.00 -11.76
N ASP A 73 7.02 2.14 -12.47
CA ASP A 73 8.21 2.84 -12.96
C ASP A 73 9.07 3.44 -11.83
N ARG A 74 8.54 3.53 -10.60
CA ARG A 74 9.18 4.17 -9.44
C ARG A 74 9.40 3.23 -8.26
N ALA A 75 8.67 2.12 -8.21
CA ALA A 75 8.75 1.11 -7.16
C ALA A 75 8.33 -0.24 -7.70
N THR A 76 9.22 -1.21 -7.58
CA THR A 76 8.94 -2.60 -7.96
C THR A 76 8.03 -3.27 -6.94
N VAL A 77 7.45 -4.40 -7.31
CA VAL A 77 6.68 -5.25 -6.40
C VAL A 77 7.54 -5.69 -5.21
N THR A 78 8.81 -6.02 -5.44
CA THR A 78 9.76 -6.36 -4.38
C THR A 78 9.97 -5.20 -3.40
N ASP A 79 10.06 -3.95 -3.90
CA ASP A 79 10.20 -2.79 -3.02
C ASP A 79 8.97 -2.59 -2.13
N TRP A 80 7.76 -2.79 -2.70
CA TRP A 80 6.51 -2.77 -1.95
C TRP A 80 6.47 -3.84 -0.86
N VAL A 81 6.84 -5.09 -1.19
CA VAL A 81 6.88 -6.19 -0.22
C VAL A 81 7.84 -5.88 0.93
N ASN A 82 9.05 -5.42 0.60
CA ASN A 82 10.06 -5.06 1.60
C ASN A 82 9.57 -3.92 2.51
N TRP A 83 8.96 -2.89 1.92
CA TRP A 83 8.44 -1.76 2.68
C TRP A 83 7.28 -2.18 3.59
N ILE A 84 6.30 -2.95 3.08
CA ILE A 84 5.16 -3.45 3.87
C ILE A 84 5.64 -4.35 5.02
N SER A 85 6.67 -5.18 4.79
CA SER A 85 7.28 -5.99 5.83
C SER A 85 7.89 -5.14 6.96
N GLY A 86 8.64 -4.08 6.61
CA GLY A 86 9.21 -3.16 7.60
C GLY A 86 8.16 -2.35 8.35
N PHE A 87 7.10 -1.91 7.66
CA PHE A 87 5.93 -1.29 8.26
C PHE A 87 5.24 -2.26 9.24
N GLY A 88 5.02 -3.50 8.82
CA GLY A 88 4.41 -4.55 9.63
C GLY A 88 5.17 -4.81 10.92
N TYR A 89 6.50 -4.92 10.86
CA TYR A 89 7.35 -5.02 12.04
C TYR A 89 7.12 -3.87 13.02
N THR A 90 7.00 -2.64 12.52
CA THR A 90 6.77 -1.45 13.34
C THR A 90 5.39 -1.48 14.01
N VAL A 91 4.35 -1.83 13.26
CA VAL A 91 2.97 -1.88 13.79
C VAL A 91 2.79 -3.02 14.78
N LEU A 92 3.34 -4.20 14.51
CA LEU A 92 3.21 -5.36 15.40
C LEU A 92 3.88 -5.13 16.76
N ASN A 93 4.97 -4.36 16.79
CA ASN A 93 5.67 -3.99 18.02
C ASN A 93 5.01 -2.80 18.78
N SER A 94 4.07 -2.08 18.17
CA SER A 94 3.35 -1.00 18.85
C SER A 94 2.35 -1.58 19.86
N PRO A 95 2.22 -1.05 21.09
CA PRO A 95 1.29 -1.59 22.10
C PRO A 95 -0.20 -1.44 21.73
N GLN A 96 -0.53 -0.68 20.68
CA GLN A 96 -1.91 -0.40 20.31
C GLN A 96 -2.52 -1.50 19.42
N PRO A 97 -3.74 -1.99 19.72
CA PRO A 97 -4.49 -2.83 18.81
C PRO A 97 -4.92 -2.03 17.58
N ASN A 98 -4.93 -2.66 16.40
CA ASN A 98 -5.29 -1.98 15.14
C ASN A 98 -6.19 -2.85 14.25
N ALA A 99 -7.46 -2.99 14.67
CA ALA A 99 -8.50 -3.76 14.00
C ALA A 99 -8.76 -3.29 12.56
N GLU A 100 -8.86 -1.98 12.37
CA GLU A 100 -9.18 -1.42 11.07
C GLU A 100 -8.03 -1.62 10.06
N LEU A 101 -6.77 -1.50 10.50
CA LEU A 101 -5.64 -1.82 9.64
C LEU A 101 -5.66 -3.29 9.21
N ALA A 102 -5.93 -4.21 10.14
CA ALA A 102 -6.02 -5.63 9.83
C ALA A 102 -7.09 -5.91 8.77
N ARG A 103 -8.29 -5.33 8.94
CA ARG A 103 -9.40 -5.47 7.97
C ARG A 103 -9.04 -4.91 6.59
N ARG A 104 -8.36 -3.77 6.52
CA ARG A 104 -7.96 -3.14 5.25
C ARG A 104 -6.87 -3.93 4.52
N LEU A 105 -5.93 -4.49 5.27
CA LEU A 105 -4.90 -5.39 4.75
C LEU A 105 -5.50 -6.67 4.18
N GLU A 106 -6.50 -7.25 4.86
CA GLU A 106 -7.24 -8.41 4.36
C GLU A 106 -7.99 -8.06 3.06
N LEU A 107 -8.66 -6.91 3.00
CA LEU A 107 -9.28 -6.43 1.76
C LEU A 107 -8.26 -6.26 0.64
N LEU A 108 -7.08 -5.69 0.92
CA LEU A 108 -6.02 -5.57 -0.06
C LEU A 108 -5.57 -6.94 -0.59
N ALA A 109 -5.42 -7.92 0.28
CA ALA A 109 -5.09 -9.29 -0.11
C ALA A 109 -6.15 -9.90 -1.04
N ILE A 110 -7.44 -9.76 -0.70
CA ILE A 110 -8.55 -10.24 -1.54
C ILE A 110 -8.51 -9.59 -2.93
N GLN A 111 -8.22 -8.29 -3.01
CA GLN A 111 -8.22 -7.58 -4.29
C GLN A 111 -6.98 -7.89 -5.14
N THR A 112 -5.90 -8.39 -4.55
CA THR A 112 -4.64 -8.70 -5.25
C THR A 112 -4.47 -10.18 -5.60
N GLN A 113 -5.26 -11.09 -5.01
CA GLN A 113 -5.11 -12.54 -5.17
C GLN A 113 -5.13 -13.04 -6.62
N ASN A 114 -5.85 -12.35 -7.52
CA ASN A 114 -6.02 -12.73 -8.93
C ASN A 114 -5.14 -11.92 -9.89
N ILE A 115 -4.19 -11.15 -9.38
CA ILE A 115 -3.29 -10.32 -10.19
C ILE A 115 -1.86 -10.86 -10.02
N PRO A 116 -1.37 -11.69 -10.98
CA PRO A 116 -0.16 -12.48 -10.77
C PRO A 116 1.06 -11.67 -10.34
N HIS A 117 1.30 -10.51 -10.97
CA HIS A 117 2.48 -9.70 -10.72
C HIS A 117 2.47 -8.94 -9.39
N VAL A 118 1.33 -8.80 -8.70
CA VAL A 118 1.24 -8.16 -7.36
C VAL A 118 0.82 -9.15 -6.27
N SER A 119 0.72 -10.44 -6.60
CA SER A 119 0.28 -11.48 -5.67
C SER A 119 1.10 -11.54 -4.38
N GLU A 120 2.41 -11.28 -4.45
CA GLU A 120 3.30 -11.21 -3.28
C GLU A 120 2.92 -10.08 -2.32
N VAL A 121 2.47 -8.92 -2.84
CA VAL A 121 1.95 -7.82 -2.01
C VAL A 121 0.69 -8.25 -1.28
N GLY A 122 -0.18 -9.01 -1.96
CA GLY A 122 -1.36 -9.61 -1.35
C GLY A 122 -1.00 -10.58 -0.23
N ALA A 123 -0.03 -11.46 -0.47
CA ALA A 123 0.40 -12.46 0.49
C ALA A 123 0.97 -11.83 1.77
N ILE A 124 1.85 -10.83 1.66
CA ILE A 124 2.39 -10.14 2.84
C ILE A 124 1.30 -9.34 3.58
N SER A 125 0.35 -8.76 2.85
CA SER A 125 -0.78 -8.03 3.45
C SER A 125 -1.68 -8.96 4.25
N TYR A 126 -2.00 -10.13 3.71
CA TYR A 126 -2.77 -11.17 4.40
C TYR A 126 -2.04 -11.69 5.65
N ALA A 127 -0.75 -11.97 5.54
CA ALA A 127 0.04 -12.42 6.68
C ALA A 127 0.05 -11.39 7.81
N LEU A 128 0.13 -10.09 7.48
CA LEU A 128 0.08 -9.01 8.46
C LEU A 128 -1.31 -8.83 9.06
N SER A 129 -2.40 -8.94 8.27
CA SER A 129 -3.77 -8.85 8.79
C SER A 129 -4.04 -9.95 9.83
N THR A 130 -3.67 -11.20 9.51
CA THR A 130 -3.86 -12.33 10.44
C THR A 130 -3.10 -12.12 11.74
N GLN A 131 -1.84 -11.68 11.68
CA GLN A 131 -1.05 -11.40 12.90
C GLN A 131 -1.68 -10.29 13.75
N LEU A 132 -2.17 -9.22 13.11
CA LEU A 132 -2.85 -8.14 13.81
C LEU A 132 -4.17 -8.60 14.45
N MET A 133 -4.93 -9.50 13.82
CA MET A 133 -6.17 -10.05 14.37
C MET A 133 -5.93 -11.02 15.53
N LEU A 134 -4.94 -11.90 15.40
CA LEU A 134 -4.54 -12.84 16.47
C LEU A 134 -4.15 -12.10 17.74
N ARG A 135 -3.43 -10.98 17.59
CA ARG A 135 -3.06 -10.13 18.72
C ARG A 135 -4.27 -9.48 19.40
N GLN A 136 -5.32 -9.16 18.66
CA GLN A 136 -6.55 -8.57 19.21
C GLN A 136 -7.42 -9.58 19.95
N THR A 137 -7.43 -10.83 19.50
CA THR A 137 -8.22 -11.92 20.09
C THR A 137 -7.59 -12.51 21.34
N GLY A 138 -6.45 -11.99 21.81
CA GLY A 138 -5.86 -12.33 23.11
C GLY A 138 -5.42 -13.80 23.26
N GLY A 139 -5.45 -14.59 22.17
CA GLY A 139 -5.29 -16.05 22.26
C GLY A 139 -6.47 -16.77 22.91
N GLU A 140 -7.63 -16.12 23.07
CA GLU A 140 -8.86 -16.77 23.54
C GLU A 140 -9.46 -17.61 22.40
N VAL A 141 -8.86 -18.78 22.18
CA VAL A 141 -9.54 -19.90 21.56
C VAL A 141 -10.58 -20.35 22.58
N TRP A 142 -11.86 -20.02 22.34
CA TRP A 142 -12.95 -20.55 23.14
C TRP A 142 -12.95 -22.08 23.04
N GLU A 143 -12.40 -22.75 24.04
CA GLU A 143 -12.56 -24.19 24.21
C GLU A 143 -14.03 -24.40 24.58
N TYR A 144 -14.77 -25.02 23.67
CA TYR A 144 -16.18 -25.31 23.88
C TYR A 144 -16.28 -26.39 24.97
N GLU A 145 -16.57 -25.99 26.20
CA GLU A 145 -17.16 -26.87 27.21
C GLU A 145 -18.57 -27.24 26.71
N GLY A 146 -18.63 -28.31 25.92
CA GLY A 146 -19.89 -28.90 25.51
C GLY A 146 -20.67 -29.37 26.74
N PRO A 147 -22.01 -29.33 26.69
CA PRO A 147 -22.82 -29.75 27.82
C PRO A 147 -22.54 -31.23 28.10
N ASP A 148 -22.08 -31.52 29.31
CA ASP A 148 -21.97 -32.87 29.86
C ASP A 148 -23.34 -33.55 29.68
N GLY A 149 -23.33 -34.68 28.96
CA GLY A 149 -24.53 -35.43 28.58
C GLY A 149 -25.23 -36.13 29.75
#